data_AF-A0A8M1M6Z4-F1
#
_entry.id   AF-A0A8M1M6Z4-F1
#
_cell.length_a   1.000
_cell.length_b   1.000
_cell.length_c   1.000
_cell.angle_alpha   90.00
_cell.angle_beta   90.00
_cell.angle_gamma   90.00
#
_symmetry.space_group_name_H-M   'P 1'
#
loop_
_entity.id
_entity.type
_entity.pdbx_description
1 polymer ?
#
loop_
_entity_poly.entity_id
_entity_poly.type
_entity_poly.pdbx_seq_one_letter_code
_entity_poly.pdbx_strand_id
1 'polypeptide(L)'
;SYYLTTTYGALEHIKNYDKITVTRQLSMEVQDSIHRWERRRTLNKARASRSSVQDFICVSYLEPDHQSRTLASRADTPAEALCAQCADKFEVPRPQEHRLFVLVDGRCFQLADEALPHRIKGYLLRSEPKRDFHFVYRPLDGGGGSGGPPCLVVREPNFL
;
A
#
# COMPACT_ATOMS: atom_id res chain seq x y z
N SER A 1 31.45 26.71 -7.75
CA SER A 1 30.08 26.80 -8.28
C SER A 1 29.76 25.52 -9.04
N TYR A 2 29.06 24.55 -8.41
CA TYR A 2 29.15 23.13 -8.79
C TYR A 2 27.81 22.41 -9.05
N TYR A 3 26.67 23.10 -9.23
CA TYR A 3 25.37 22.40 -9.37
C TYR A 3 24.32 23.12 -10.23
N LEU A 4 24.63 23.52 -11.48
CA LEU A 4 23.60 24.11 -12.36
C LEU A 4 23.68 23.74 -13.84
N THR A 5 24.27 22.59 -14.20
CA THR A 5 24.36 22.20 -15.62
C THR A 5 24.26 20.69 -15.88
N THR A 6 23.15 20.02 -15.53
CA THR A 6 22.90 18.66 -16.05
C THR A 6 21.42 18.28 -16.27
N THR A 7 20.49 19.24 -16.25
CA THR A 7 19.10 18.96 -16.68
C THR A 7 18.90 19.35 -18.15
N TYR A 8 19.32 20.55 -18.55
CA TYR A 8 19.16 20.99 -19.95
C TYR A 8 20.01 20.18 -20.92
N GLY A 9 21.29 19.92 -20.59
CA GLY A 9 22.16 19.08 -21.42
C GLY A 9 21.64 17.64 -21.58
N ALA A 10 21.06 17.06 -20.52
CA ALA A 10 20.45 15.73 -20.61
C ALA A 10 19.22 15.72 -21.53
N LEU A 11 18.36 16.75 -21.45
CA LEU A 11 17.18 16.88 -22.32
C LEU A 11 17.56 17.14 -23.78
N GLU A 12 18.64 17.89 -24.03
CA GLU A 12 19.13 18.15 -25.39
C GLU A 12 19.69 16.88 -26.05
N HIS A 13 20.39 16.03 -25.28
CA HIS A 13 20.82 14.71 -25.73
C HIS A 13 19.66 13.73 -25.98
N ILE A 14 18.57 13.83 -25.22
CA ILE A 14 17.36 13.02 -25.44
C ILE A 14 16.59 13.53 -26.68
N LYS A 15 16.52 14.85 -26.88
CA LYS A 15 15.82 15.49 -27.99
C LYS A 15 16.48 15.20 -29.34
N ASN A 16 17.81 15.17 -29.38
CA ASN A 16 18.59 14.78 -30.56
C ASN A 16 18.97 13.28 -30.55
N TYR A 17 18.21 12.43 -29.86
CA TYR A 17 18.45 10.99 -29.86
C TYR A 17 18.22 10.43 -31.28
N ASP A 18 19.31 10.31 -32.02
CA ASP A 18 19.31 9.79 -33.38
C ASP A 18 19.10 8.27 -33.33
N LYS A 19 17.85 7.84 -33.58
CA LYS A 19 17.49 6.42 -33.73
C LYS A 19 18.30 5.72 -34.83
N ILE A 20 19.03 6.45 -35.68
CA ILE A 20 19.81 5.91 -36.80
C ILE A 20 21.07 5.14 -36.36
N THR A 21 21.49 5.21 -35.09
CA THR A 21 22.65 4.42 -34.58
C THR A 21 22.30 3.10 -33.87
N VAL A 22 21.04 2.64 -33.93
CA VAL A 22 20.63 1.28 -33.51
C VAL A 22 21.02 0.22 -34.55
N THR A 23 22.19 0.36 -35.15
CA THR A 23 22.87 -0.67 -35.96
C THR A 23 24.33 -0.87 -35.51
N ARG A 24 24.84 -0.05 -34.59
CA ARG A 24 26.13 -0.32 -33.95
C ARG A 24 25.88 -1.40 -32.90
N GLN A 25 26.38 -2.61 -33.16
CA GLN A 25 26.33 -3.70 -32.19
C GLN A 25 26.79 -3.17 -30.82
N LEU A 26 25.97 -3.38 -29.79
CA LEU A 26 26.31 -3.01 -28.43
C LEU A 26 27.65 -3.69 -28.08
N SER A 27 28.57 -2.97 -27.40
CA SER A 27 29.80 -3.60 -26.91
C SER A 27 29.47 -4.81 -26.03
N MET A 28 30.33 -5.81 -26.02
CA MET A 28 30.18 -7.00 -25.18
C MET A 28 30.00 -6.62 -23.71
N GLU A 29 30.70 -5.60 -23.20
CA GLU A 29 30.54 -5.17 -21.80
C GLU A 29 29.14 -4.58 -21.53
N VAL A 30 28.56 -3.90 -22.52
CA VAL A 30 27.22 -3.30 -22.42
C VAL A 30 26.16 -4.41 -22.45
N GLN A 31 26.28 -5.37 -23.38
CA GLN A 31 25.39 -6.53 -23.42
C GLN A 31 25.46 -7.34 -22.12
N ASP A 32 26.66 -7.59 -21.59
CA ASP A 32 26.84 -8.28 -20.32
C ASP A 32 26.27 -7.51 -19.13
N SER A 33 26.34 -6.17 -19.16
CA SER A 33 25.72 -5.34 -18.13
C SER A 33 24.18 -5.45 -18.16
N ILE A 34 23.60 -5.47 -19.37
CA ILE A 34 22.15 -5.62 -19.60
C ILE A 34 21.70 -7.02 -19.18
N HIS A 35 22.39 -8.08 -19.61
CA HIS A 35 22.06 -9.45 -19.22
C HIS A 35 22.20 -9.69 -17.72
N ARG A 36 23.22 -9.12 -17.06
CA ARG A 36 23.36 -9.19 -15.60
C ARG A 36 22.26 -8.43 -14.86
N TRP A 37 21.85 -7.28 -15.37
CA TRP A 37 20.72 -6.53 -14.81
C TRP A 37 19.40 -7.28 -14.98
N GLU A 38 19.15 -7.82 -16.17
CA GLU A 38 17.95 -8.60 -16.49
C GLU A 38 17.86 -9.89 -15.67
N ARG A 39 18.98 -10.62 -15.53
CA ARG A 39 19.05 -11.83 -14.68
C ARG A 39 18.74 -11.51 -13.22
N ARG A 40 19.27 -10.41 -12.67
CA ARG A 40 18.93 -9.97 -11.31
C ARG A 40 17.46 -9.61 -11.20
N ARG A 41 16.90 -8.91 -12.19
CA ARG A 41 15.49 -8.49 -12.21
C ARG A 41 14.52 -9.69 -12.29
N THR A 42 14.79 -10.64 -13.17
CA THR A 42 13.93 -11.82 -13.40
C THR A 42 13.99 -12.81 -12.24
N LEU A 43 15.16 -13.01 -11.64
CA LEU A 43 15.32 -13.87 -10.47
C LEU A 43 14.61 -13.30 -9.23
N ASN A 44 14.64 -11.97 -9.03
CA ASN A 44 13.86 -11.31 -7.98
C ASN A 44 12.34 -11.39 -8.25
N LYS A 45 11.91 -11.26 -9.50
CA LYS A 45 10.49 -11.42 -9.89
C LYS A 45 9.99 -12.84 -9.59
N ALA A 46 10.78 -13.88 -9.89
CA ALA A 46 10.43 -15.27 -9.62
C ALA A 46 10.46 -15.63 -8.13
N ARG A 47 11.30 -14.96 -7.33
CA ARG A 47 11.31 -15.10 -5.85
C ARG A 47 10.11 -14.40 -5.22
N ALA A 48 9.72 -13.22 -5.71
CA ALA A 48 8.50 -12.53 -5.26
C ALA A 48 7.21 -13.31 -5.57
N SER A 49 7.20 -14.18 -6.60
CA SER A 49 6.07 -15.08 -6.83
C SER A 49 6.05 -16.34 -5.95
N ARG A 50 7.13 -16.64 -5.22
CA ARG A 50 7.29 -17.89 -4.44
C ARG A 50 7.46 -17.69 -2.93
N SER A 51 7.98 -16.54 -2.50
CA SER A 51 8.01 -16.14 -1.09
C SER A 51 6.74 -15.36 -0.79
N SER A 52 6.08 -15.64 0.33
CA SER A 52 4.97 -14.86 0.86
C SER A 52 5.32 -13.37 0.88
N VAL A 53 4.99 -12.63 -0.18
CA VAL A 53 5.22 -11.20 -0.23
C VAL A 53 4.38 -10.61 0.89
N GLN A 54 5.07 -9.98 1.85
CA GLN A 54 4.40 -9.18 2.85
C GLN A 54 3.82 -7.97 2.11
N ASP A 55 2.51 -7.81 2.18
CA ASP A 55 1.83 -6.60 1.79
C ASP A 55 1.86 -5.62 2.97
N PHE A 56 1.83 -4.34 2.63
CA PHE A 56 1.86 -3.26 3.62
C PHE A 56 0.50 -2.59 3.69
N ILE A 57 0.04 -2.28 4.90
CA ILE A 57 -1.18 -1.53 5.15
C ILE A 57 -0.90 -0.43 6.18
N CYS A 58 -1.32 0.80 5.87
CA CYS A 58 -1.20 1.93 6.80
C CYS A 58 -2.47 1.99 7.63
N VAL A 59 -2.34 1.97 8.95
CA VAL A 59 -3.45 2.05 9.91
C VAL A 59 -3.18 3.20 10.86
N SER A 60 -4.17 4.07 11.04
CA SER A 60 -4.16 5.18 12.00
C SER A 60 -4.84 4.79 13.31
N TYR A 61 -4.45 5.40 14.43
CA TYR A 61 -5.05 5.10 15.73
C TYR A 61 -6.07 6.18 16.10
N LEU A 62 -7.29 5.75 16.42
CA LEU A 62 -8.47 6.57 16.76
C LEU A 62 -9.00 7.45 15.62
N GLU A 63 -8.14 8.29 15.06
CA GLU A 63 -8.46 9.27 14.02
C GLU A 63 -7.69 8.98 12.73
N PRO A 64 -8.25 9.30 11.55
CA PRO A 64 -7.53 9.18 10.29
C PRO A 64 -6.28 10.08 10.29
N ASP A 65 -5.20 9.59 9.68
CA ASP A 65 -3.89 10.26 9.58
C ASP A 65 -3.17 10.59 10.90
N HIS A 66 -3.79 10.31 12.04
CA HIS A 66 -3.17 10.48 13.35
C HIS A 66 -2.47 9.19 13.80
N GLN A 67 -1.24 9.34 14.29
CA GLN A 67 -0.42 8.23 14.81
C GLN A 67 -0.33 7.03 13.85
N SER A 68 -0.32 7.26 12.54
CA SER A 68 -0.34 6.18 11.54
C SER A 68 0.88 5.26 11.60
N ARG A 69 0.65 3.95 11.49
CA ARG A 69 1.68 2.91 11.42
C ARG A 69 1.49 2.06 10.19
N THR A 70 2.59 1.79 9.49
CA THR A 70 2.60 0.81 8.38
C THR A 70 2.88 -0.58 8.95
N LEU A 71 1.94 -1.49 8.76
CA LEU A 71 2.00 -2.88 9.18
C LEU A 71 2.29 -3.76 7.97
N ALA A 72 3.20 -4.73 8.14
CA ALA A 72 3.55 -5.72 7.14
C ALA A 72 2.86 -7.04 7.48
N SER A 73 2.03 -7.55 6.57
CA SER A 73 1.30 -8.81 6.77
C SER A 73 0.99 -9.47 5.44
N ARG A 74 0.53 -10.73 5.46
CA ARG A 74 0.24 -11.47 4.22
C ARG A 74 -1.07 -10.97 3.61
N ALA A 75 -1.22 -11.07 2.29
CA ALA A 75 -2.43 -10.66 1.56
C ALA A 75 -3.73 -11.33 2.08
N ASP A 76 -3.62 -12.54 2.64
CA ASP A 76 -4.69 -13.37 3.20
C ASP A 76 -4.87 -13.18 4.72
N THR A 77 -4.22 -12.18 5.32
CA THR A 77 -4.34 -11.91 6.76
C THR A 77 -5.75 -11.38 7.08
N PRO A 78 -6.51 -12.01 7.98
CA PRO A 78 -7.83 -11.54 8.39
C PRO A 78 -7.74 -10.28 9.27
N ALA A 79 -8.85 -9.53 9.33
CA ALA A 79 -8.92 -8.29 10.09
C ALA A 79 -8.68 -8.51 11.59
N GLU A 80 -9.11 -9.63 12.16
CA GLU A 80 -8.83 -9.99 13.56
C GLU A 80 -7.33 -10.11 13.84
N ALA A 81 -6.60 -10.83 12.99
CA ALA A 81 -5.14 -10.97 13.13
C ALA A 81 -4.43 -9.62 12.94
N LEU A 82 -4.95 -8.76 12.04
CA LEU A 82 -4.43 -7.41 11.87
C LEU A 82 -4.75 -6.50 13.07
N CYS A 83 -5.92 -6.66 13.71
CA CYS A 83 -6.27 -5.96 14.96
C CYS A 83 -5.28 -6.32 16.07
N ALA A 84 -4.89 -7.59 16.21
CA ALA A 84 -3.88 -8.01 17.17
C ALA A 84 -2.53 -7.32 16.91
N GLN A 85 -2.10 -7.20 15.64
CA GLN A 85 -0.90 -6.44 15.28
C GLN A 85 -1.02 -4.95 15.59
N CYS A 86 -2.21 -4.36 15.39
CA CYS A 86 -2.48 -2.97 15.76
C CYS A 86 -2.37 -2.78 17.28
N ALA A 87 -2.99 -3.67 18.07
CA ALA A 87 -2.95 -3.61 19.52
C ALA A 87 -1.53 -3.61 20.08
N ASP A 88 -0.67 -4.49 19.57
CA ASP A 88 0.74 -4.56 19.92
C ASP A 88 1.48 -3.27 19.51
N LYS A 89 1.27 -2.81 18.28
CA LYS A 89 1.97 -1.64 17.73
C LYS A 89 1.58 -0.31 18.39
N PHE A 90 0.34 -0.22 18.86
CA PHE A 90 -0.23 0.96 19.52
C PHE A 90 -0.25 0.84 21.04
N GLU A 91 0.24 -0.27 21.59
CA GLU A 91 0.28 -0.54 23.04
C GLU A 91 -1.10 -0.37 23.71
N VAL A 92 -2.15 -0.89 23.07
CA VAL A 92 -3.54 -0.68 23.52
C VAL A 92 -3.88 -1.59 24.69
N PRO A 93 -4.39 -1.05 25.83
CA PRO A 93 -4.63 -1.82 27.05
C PRO A 93 -5.80 -2.81 26.94
N ARG A 94 -6.79 -2.55 26.07
CA ARG A 94 -7.97 -3.40 25.87
C ARG A 94 -8.20 -3.71 24.38
N PRO A 95 -7.42 -4.64 23.80
CA PRO A 95 -7.53 -4.98 22.39
C PRO A 95 -8.92 -5.50 22.00
N GLN A 96 -9.62 -6.20 22.91
CA GLN A 96 -10.94 -6.77 22.64
C GLN A 96 -12.06 -5.73 22.39
N GLU A 97 -11.88 -4.50 22.87
CA GLU A 97 -12.83 -3.40 22.67
C GLU A 97 -12.58 -2.65 21.37
N HIS A 98 -11.49 -2.95 20.66
CA HIS A 98 -11.07 -2.26 19.46
C HIS A 98 -11.30 -3.10 18.21
N ARG A 99 -11.64 -2.43 17.12
CA ARG A 99 -11.82 -3.04 15.81
C ARG A 99 -11.15 -2.19 14.74
N LEU A 100 -10.95 -2.81 13.60
CA LEU A 100 -10.46 -2.13 12.41
C LEU A 100 -11.64 -1.58 11.62
N PHE A 101 -11.53 -0.32 11.22
CA PHE A 101 -12.50 0.38 10.40
C PHE A 101 -11.81 0.85 9.12
N VAL A 102 -12.59 0.99 8.05
CA VAL A 102 -12.19 1.67 6.83
C VAL A 102 -13.11 2.85 6.60
N LEU A 103 -12.54 4.04 6.49
CA LEU A 103 -13.25 5.25 6.10
C LEU A 103 -13.08 5.41 4.59
N VAL A 104 -14.17 5.62 3.86
CA VAL A 104 -14.15 5.90 2.42
C VAL A 104 -15.13 7.04 2.12
N ASP A 105 -14.65 8.12 1.50
CA ASP A 105 -15.46 9.30 1.17
C ASP A 105 -16.32 9.82 2.35
N GLY A 106 -15.76 9.82 3.56
CA GLY A 106 -16.45 10.27 4.79
C GLY A 106 -17.42 9.25 5.40
N ARG A 107 -17.62 8.07 4.81
CA ARG A 107 -18.38 6.96 5.40
C ARG A 107 -17.47 6.02 6.17
N CYS A 108 -17.90 5.53 7.32
CA CYS A 108 -17.14 4.59 8.14
C CYS A 108 -17.76 3.19 8.08
N PHE A 109 -16.93 2.20 7.77
CA PHE A 109 -17.30 0.79 7.72
C PHE A 109 -16.44 -0.01 8.68
N GLN A 110 -17.07 -0.83 9.52
CA GLN A 110 -16.34 -1.75 10.39
C GLN A 110 -15.96 -3.00 9.59
N LEU A 111 -14.70 -3.43 9.68
CA LEU A 111 -14.29 -4.70 9.08
C LEU A 111 -14.78 -5.86 9.95
N ALA A 112 -15.42 -6.85 9.33
CA ALA A 112 -15.68 -8.13 9.97
C ALA A 112 -14.35 -8.83 10.31
N ASP A 113 -14.33 -9.70 11.32
CA ASP A 113 -13.10 -10.34 11.81
C ASP A 113 -12.38 -11.18 10.73
N GLU A 114 -13.18 -11.82 9.89
CA GLU A 114 -12.81 -12.65 8.75
C GLU A 114 -12.56 -11.84 7.46
N ALA A 115 -12.84 -10.53 7.46
CA ALA A 115 -12.59 -9.69 6.30
C ALA A 115 -11.09 -9.65 5.98
N LEU A 116 -10.74 -9.45 4.71
CA LEU A 116 -9.35 -9.41 4.25
C LEU A 116 -8.95 -7.96 3.91
N PRO A 117 -8.28 -7.22 4.82
CA PRO A 117 -8.05 -5.79 4.66
C PRO A 117 -7.20 -5.45 3.42
N HIS A 118 -6.23 -6.30 3.06
CA HIS A 118 -5.42 -6.12 1.86
C HIS A 118 -6.23 -6.28 0.56
N ARG A 119 -7.24 -7.16 0.54
CA ARG A 119 -8.15 -7.29 -0.61
C ARG A 119 -9.02 -6.04 -0.76
N ILE A 120 -9.53 -5.51 0.35
CA ILE A 120 -10.33 -4.29 0.36
C ILE A 120 -9.47 -3.10 -0.07
N LYS A 121 -8.26 -2.95 0.49
CA LYS A 121 -7.29 -1.95 0.05
C LYS A 121 -7.00 -2.05 -1.45
N GLY A 122 -6.74 -3.26 -1.95
CA GLY A 122 -6.48 -3.50 -3.37
C GLY A 122 -7.65 -3.12 -4.28
N TYR A 123 -8.89 -3.33 -3.82
CA TYR A 123 -10.09 -2.88 -4.53
C TYR A 123 -10.21 -1.36 -4.53
N LEU A 124 -10.08 -0.70 -3.37
CA LEU A 124 -10.17 0.75 -3.24
C LEU A 124 -9.14 1.47 -4.11
N LEU A 125 -7.91 0.95 -4.17
CA LEU A 125 -6.84 1.47 -5.05
C LEU A 125 -7.15 1.36 -6.54
N ARG A 126 -7.99 0.42 -6.96
CA ARG A 126 -8.38 0.19 -8.36
C ARG A 126 -9.75 0.80 -8.70
N SER A 127 -10.47 1.31 -7.72
CA SER A 127 -11.81 1.86 -7.91
C SER A 127 -11.75 3.20 -8.66
N GLU A 128 -12.70 3.41 -9.56
CA GLU A 128 -12.93 4.70 -10.24
C GLU A 128 -14.35 5.20 -9.94
N PRO A 129 -14.53 6.48 -9.57
CA PRO A 129 -13.51 7.51 -9.38
C PRO A 129 -12.58 7.18 -8.20
N LYS A 130 -11.40 7.79 -8.17
CA LYS A 130 -10.44 7.59 -7.09
C LYS A 130 -11.00 8.19 -5.80
N ARG A 131 -11.22 7.33 -4.80
CA ARG A 131 -11.77 7.69 -3.50
C ARG A 131 -10.65 7.86 -2.49
N ASP A 132 -10.81 8.80 -1.56
CA ASP A 132 -9.92 8.88 -0.41
C ASP A 132 -10.38 7.88 0.64
N PHE A 133 -9.44 7.09 1.15
CA PHE A 133 -9.72 6.07 2.13
C PHE A 133 -8.62 5.93 3.17
N HIS A 134 -9.03 5.62 4.41
CA HIS A 134 -8.14 5.48 5.56
C HIS A 134 -8.55 4.26 6.37
N PHE A 135 -7.57 3.44 6.77
CA PHE A 135 -7.81 2.38 7.75
C PHE A 135 -7.54 2.92 9.14
N VAL A 136 -8.47 2.70 10.07
CA VAL A 136 -8.42 3.25 11.43
C VAL A 136 -8.69 2.15 12.44
N TYR A 137 -7.81 2.04 13.44
CA TYR A 137 -7.99 1.16 14.58
C TYR A 137 -8.52 1.97 15.76
N ARG A 138 -9.75 1.69 16.20
CA ARG A 138 -10.44 2.47 17.25
C ARG A 138 -11.41 1.58 18.05
N PRO A 139 -11.85 2.00 19.25
CA PRO A 139 -12.83 1.26 20.02
C PRO A 139 -14.17 1.15 19.30
N LEU A 140 -14.94 0.11 19.60
CA LEU A 140 -16.29 -0.17 19.07
C LEU A 140 -17.38 0.80 19.58
N ASP A 141 -16.99 1.84 20.33
CA ASP A 141 -17.85 2.77 21.07
C ASP A 141 -18.93 2.09 21.92
N GLY A 142 -18.60 1.81 23.18
CA GLY A 142 -19.59 1.75 24.25
C GLY A 142 -19.94 3.16 24.75
N GLY A 143 -20.61 3.98 23.91
CA GLY A 143 -21.22 5.26 24.31
C GLY A 143 -20.27 6.45 24.53
N GLY A 144 -20.31 7.44 23.64
CA GLY A 144 -19.62 8.71 23.86
C GLY A 144 -19.52 9.65 22.67
N GLY A 145 -20.66 10.17 22.18
CA GLY A 145 -20.68 11.55 21.69
C GLY A 145 -20.33 11.87 20.23
N SER A 146 -20.38 10.92 19.29
CA SER A 146 -20.47 11.27 17.87
C SER A 146 -21.73 10.65 17.28
N GLY A 147 -22.74 11.48 16.98
CA GLY A 147 -24.02 11.11 16.38
C GLY A 147 -23.89 10.65 14.92
N GLY A 148 -22.91 9.82 14.64
CA GLY A 148 -22.72 9.17 13.36
C GLY A 148 -23.65 7.96 13.21
N PRO A 149 -24.12 7.67 11.98
CA PRO A 149 -24.91 6.47 11.73
C PRO A 149 -24.14 5.21 12.13
N PRO A 150 -24.85 4.11 12.49
CA PRO A 150 -24.20 2.85 12.82
C PRO A 150 -23.28 2.42 11.67
N CYS A 151 -22.01 2.15 12.00
CA CYS A 151 -21.03 1.70 11.02
C CYS A 151 -21.45 0.32 10.50
N LEU A 152 -21.67 0.21 9.19
CA LEU A 152 -22.01 -1.08 8.59
C LEU A 152 -20.80 -2.02 8.67
N VAL A 153 -21.05 -3.26 9.07
CA VAL A 153 -20.01 -4.30 9.11
C VAL A 153 -19.83 -4.88 7.71
N VAL A 154 -18.61 -4.82 7.19
CA VAL A 154 -18.27 -5.22 5.82
C VAL A 154 -17.26 -6.36 5.80
N ARG A 155 -17.52 -7.35 4.95
CA ARG A 155 -16.65 -8.50 4.69
C ARG A 155 -15.88 -8.36 3.38
N GLU A 156 -16.58 -7.83 2.39
CA GLU A 156 -16.12 -7.70 1.02
C GLU A 156 -16.14 -6.24 0.59
N PRO A 157 -15.35 -5.83 -0.42
CA PRO A 157 -15.29 -4.45 -0.90
C PRO A 157 -16.58 -3.91 -1.57
N ASN A 158 -17.68 -4.68 -1.57
CA ASN A 158 -18.94 -4.37 -2.27
C ASN A 158 -19.82 -3.33 -1.56
N PHE A 159 -19.25 -2.52 -0.65
CA PHE A 159 -19.97 -1.53 0.16
C PHE A 159 -19.96 -0.12 -0.44
N LEU A 160 -19.42 0.03 -1.66
CA LEU A 160 -19.27 1.28 -2.40
C LEU A 160 -20.30 1.44 -3.51
#